data_AF-A0A2E5KSX8-F1
#
_entry.id   AF-A0A2E5KSX8-F1
#
_cell.length_a   1.000
_cell.length_b   1.000
_cell.length_c   1.000
_cell.angle_alpha   90.00
_cell.angle_beta   90.00
_cell.angle_gamma   90.00
#
_symmetry.space_group_name_H-M   'P 1'
#
loop_
_entity.id
_entity.type
_entity.pdbx_description
1 polymer ?
#
loop_
_entity_poly.entity_id
_entity_poly.type
_entity_poly.pdbx_seq_one_letter_code
_entity_poly.pdbx_strand_id
1 'polypeptide(L)'
;MSQALDPGDLADIKEAFAKYAVLVFPGQHLTHDQHLAFAANFGSLETKLAVYSEGNRARTPAEIEYLSNLDLDEEIKQTENRIRLMRLANRLWHTDSTFKHVPAKISMLYGREIAPIGG
;
A
#
# COMPACT_ATOMS: atom_id res chain seq x y z
N MET A 1 -9.65 -12.93 -2.01
CA MET A 1 -8.86 -12.24 -3.06
C MET A 1 -7.64 -13.02 -3.55
N SER A 2 -7.37 -14.22 -3.03
CA SER A 2 -6.25 -15.08 -3.47
C SER A 2 -6.52 -15.82 -4.79
N GLN A 3 -7.73 -15.69 -5.35
CA GLN A 3 -8.19 -16.28 -6.60
C GLN A 3 -8.85 -15.20 -7.45
N ALA A 4 -9.04 -15.48 -8.74
CA ALA A 4 -9.79 -14.60 -9.63
C ALA A 4 -11.21 -14.39 -9.07
N LEU A 5 -11.66 -13.14 -9.04
CA LEU A 5 -13.00 -12.78 -8.60
C LEU A 5 -13.99 -13.02 -9.74
N ASP A 6 -15.19 -13.49 -9.39
CA ASP A 6 -16.31 -13.47 -10.32
C ASP A 6 -16.62 -12.01 -10.73
N PRO A 7 -17.01 -11.75 -11.99
CA PRO A 7 -17.37 -10.41 -12.42
C PRO A 7 -18.45 -9.73 -11.57
N GLY A 8 -19.40 -10.50 -11.02
CA GLY A 8 -20.44 -10.01 -10.12
C GLY A 8 -19.86 -9.50 -8.80
N ASP A 9 -19.03 -10.31 -8.14
CA ASP A 9 -18.35 -9.92 -6.89
C ASP A 9 -17.51 -8.65 -7.08
N LEU A 10 -16.81 -8.54 -8.21
CA LEU A 10 -16.01 -7.35 -8.50
C LEU A 10 -16.87 -6.10 -8.70
N ALA A 11 -18.03 -6.23 -9.33
CA ALA A 11 -18.97 -5.12 -9.47
C ALA A 11 -19.49 -4.65 -8.11
N ASP A 12 -19.88 -5.60 -7.25
CA ASP A 12 -20.36 -5.32 -5.90
C ASP A 12 -19.29 -4.62 -5.06
N ILE A 13 -18.03 -5.05 -5.15
CA ILE A 13 -16.91 -4.38 -4.45
C ILE A 13 -16.71 -2.95 -4.96
N LYS A 14 -16.81 -2.71 -6.27
CA LYS A 14 -16.67 -1.37 -6.86
C LYS A 14 -17.80 -0.45 -6.42
N GLU A 15 -19.04 -0.93 -6.40
CA GLU A 15 -20.19 -0.18 -5.90
C GLU A 15 -20.05 0.11 -4.39
N ALA A 16 -19.67 -0.90 -3.60
CA ALA A 16 -19.42 -0.74 -2.18
C ALA A 16 -18.32 0.31 -1.92
N PHE A 17 -17.23 0.31 -2.68
CA PHE A 17 -16.18 1.32 -2.54
C PHE A 17 -16.70 2.72 -2.88
N ALA A 18 -17.47 2.87 -3.96
CA ALA A 18 -18.08 4.15 -4.33
C ALA A 18 -19.05 4.68 -3.26
N LYS A 19 -19.74 3.78 -2.56
CA LYS A 19 -20.70 4.13 -1.50
C LYS A 19 -20.05 4.42 -0.15
N TYR A 20 -19.06 3.62 0.26
CA TYR A 20 -18.52 3.63 1.61
C TYR A 20 -17.12 4.27 1.73
N ALA A 21 -16.43 4.53 0.61
CA ALA A 21 -15.07 5.06 0.50
C ALA A 21 -13.94 4.20 1.13
N VAL A 22 -14.24 3.38 2.14
CA VAL A 22 -13.29 2.48 2.79
C VAL A 22 -13.93 1.09 2.91
N LEU A 23 -13.19 0.07 2.46
CA LEU A 23 -13.56 -1.33 2.59
C LEU A 23 -12.49 -2.08 3.37
N VAL A 24 -12.91 -3.00 4.25
CA VAL A 24 -12.01 -3.83 5.06
C VAL A 24 -12.23 -5.30 4.70
N PHE A 25 -11.15 -5.98 4.31
CA PHE A 25 -11.17 -7.40 3.96
C PHE A 25 -10.33 -8.19 4.98
N PRO A 26 -10.96 -8.77 6.02
CA PRO A 26 -10.24 -9.53 7.03
C PRO A 26 -9.75 -10.89 6.49
N GLY A 27 -8.75 -11.47 7.14
CA GLY A 27 -8.29 -12.85 6.90
C GLY A 27 -7.68 -13.09 5.52
N GLN A 28 -7.15 -12.06 4.86
CA GLN A 28 -6.52 -12.21 3.54
C GLN A 28 -5.05 -12.65 3.69
N HIS A 29 -4.69 -13.70 2.96
CA HIS A 29 -3.31 -14.19 2.82
C HIS A 29 -2.91 -14.11 1.34
N LEU A 30 -2.33 -12.99 0.94
CA LEU A 30 -2.00 -12.68 -0.45
C LEU A 30 -0.49 -12.65 -0.67
N THR A 31 -0.06 -13.16 -1.81
CA THR A 31 1.26 -12.83 -2.39
C THR A 31 1.24 -11.40 -2.93
N HIS A 32 2.43 -10.83 -3.23
CA HIS A 32 2.51 -9.54 -3.91
C HIS A 32 1.74 -9.55 -5.24
N ASP A 33 1.90 -10.62 -6.04
CA ASP A 33 1.22 -10.74 -7.32
C ASP A 33 -0.30 -10.79 -7.18
N GLN A 34 -0.83 -11.50 -6.17
CA GLN A 34 -2.27 -11.51 -5.89
C GLN A 34 -2.78 -10.15 -5.43
N HIS A 35 -2.00 -9.43 -4.61
CA HIS A 35 -2.34 -8.08 -4.18
C HIS A 35 -2.39 -7.11 -5.38
N LEU A 36 -1.39 -7.16 -6.26
CA LEU A 36 -1.34 -6.35 -7.47
C LEU A 36 -2.44 -6.73 -8.46
N ALA A 37 -2.70 -8.02 -8.65
CA ALA A 37 -3.78 -8.50 -9.51
C ALA A 37 -5.14 -8.00 -9.02
N PHE A 38 -5.37 -7.99 -7.70
CA PHE A 38 -6.58 -7.40 -7.14
C PHE A 38 -6.65 -5.89 -7.41
N ALA A 39 -5.57 -5.14 -7.13
CA ALA A 39 -5.50 -3.70 -7.33
C ALA A 39 -5.72 -3.29 -8.80
N ALA A 40 -5.21 -4.07 -9.75
CA ALA A 40 -5.34 -3.82 -11.19
C ALA A 40 -6.80 -3.83 -11.68
N ASN A 41 -7.74 -4.42 -10.92
CA ASN A 41 -9.16 -4.35 -11.26
C ASN A 41 -9.76 -2.94 -11.15
N PHE A 42 -9.06 -2.01 -10.50
CA PHE A 42 -9.53 -0.65 -10.22
C PHE A 42 -8.88 0.44 -11.09
N GLY A 43 -7.91 0.06 -11.92
CA GLY A 43 -7.21 0.97 -12.84
C GLY A 43 -5.74 0.60 -13.02
N SER A 44 -5.01 1.47 -13.72
CA SER A 44 -3.55 1.39 -13.83
C SER A 44 -2.88 1.54 -12.46
N LEU A 45 -1.85 0.75 -12.21
CA LEU A 45 -1.07 0.81 -10.98
C LEU A 45 -0.07 1.97 -11.01
N GLU A 46 0.02 2.69 -9.90
CA GLU A 46 1.01 3.74 -9.72
C GLU A 46 2.37 3.13 -9.35
N THR A 47 3.45 3.59 -9.97
CA THR A 47 4.82 3.18 -9.62
C THR A 47 5.51 4.24 -8.75
N LYS A 48 6.38 3.77 -7.85
CA LYS A 48 7.15 4.65 -6.97
C LYS A 48 8.09 5.54 -7.77
N LEU A 49 8.29 6.76 -7.26
CA LEU A 49 9.37 7.62 -7.74
C LEU A 49 10.73 7.06 -7.31
N ALA A 50 11.70 7.02 -8.23
CA ALA A 50 13.02 6.43 -8.02
C ALA A 50 13.84 7.06 -6.86
N VAL A 51 13.44 8.24 -6.36
CA VAL A 51 14.14 8.99 -5.31
C VAL A 51 14.10 8.28 -3.94
N TYR A 52 13.20 7.30 -3.74
CA TYR A 52 13.09 6.53 -2.51
C TYR A 52 14.01 5.29 -2.45
N SER A 53 14.95 5.16 -3.39
CA SER A 53 15.70 3.90 -3.66
C SER A 53 17.14 3.83 -3.10
N GLU A 54 17.45 4.50 -1.99
CA GLU A 54 18.74 4.22 -1.31
C GLU A 54 18.78 2.74 -0.88
N GLY A 55 19.59 1.94 -1.58
CA GLY A 55 19.90 0.55 -1.22
C GLY A 55 18.87 -0.51 -1.63
N ASN A 56 18.07 -0.26 -2.69
CA ASN A 56 16.92 -1.06 -3.10
C ASN A 56 17.28 -2.52 -3.53
N ARG A 57 17.59 -3.40 -2.59
CA ARG A 57 17.17 -4.80 -2.69
C ARG A 57 15.64 -4.77 -2.58
N ALA A 58 14.96 -4.65 -3.71
CA ALA A 58 13.52 -4.40 -3.74
C ALA A 58 12.79 -5.58 -3.07
N ARG A 59 12.42 -5.40 -1.79
CA ARG A 59 11.59 -6.35 -1.03
C ARG A 59 10.21 -6.51 -1.68
N THR A 60 9.81 -5.57 -2.52
CA THR A 60 8.52 -5.52 -3.19
C THR A 60 8.66 -5.04 -4.65
N PRO A 61 7.70 -5.36 -5.54
CA PRO A 61 7.60 -4.78 -6.88
C PRO A 61 7.53 -3.23 -6.86
N ALA A 62 7.78 -2.60 -8.02
CA ALA A 62 7.83 -1.15 -8.16
C ALA A 62 6.47 -0.46 -7.87
N GLU A 63 5.37 -1.20 -7.98
CA GLU A 63 3.99 -0.79 -7.74
C GLU A 63 3.58 -0.91 -6.27
N ILE A 64 4.35 -1.61 -5.42
CA ILE A 64 4.01 -1.81 -4.00
C ILE A 64 4.90 -0.95 -3.12
N GLU A 65 4.35 0.12 -2.53
CA GLU A 65 5.06 0.88 -1.49
C GLU A 65 5.26 0.07 -0.20
N TYR A 66 6.53 -0.06 0.23
CA TYR A 66 6.88 -0.86 1.41
C TYR A 66 6.93 0.06 2.64
N LEU A 67 5.77 0.26 3.25
CA LEU A 67 5.60 1.07 4.46
C LEU A 67 5.97 0.23 5.70
N SER A 68 7.21 0.41 6.17
CA SER A 68 7.73 -0.28 7.35
C SER A 68 8.66 0.64 8.14
N ASN A 69 8.68 0.44 9.46
CA ASN A 69 9.66 1.01 10.38
C ASN A 69 10.95 0.18 10.47
N LEU A 70 11.05 -0.95 9.75
CA LEU A 70 12.21 -1.83 9.73
C LEU A 70 13.20 -1.47 8.61
N ASP A 71 14.47 -1.73 8.83
CA ASP A 71 15.53 -1.68 7.83
C ASP A 71 15.76 -3.01 7.11
N LEU A 72 16.83 -3.08 6.31
CA LEU A 72 17.15 -4.23 5.48
C LEU A 72 17.56 -5.47 6.28
N ASP A 73 18.00 -5.27 7.52
CA ASP A 73 18.39 -6.33 8.45
C ASP A 73 17.23 -6.71 9.40
N GLU A 74 16.02 -6.20 9.12
CA GLU A 74 14.79 -6.43 9.90
C GLU A 74 14.80 -5.78 11.29
N GLU A 75 15.67 -4.80 11.50
CA GLU A 75 15.77 -4.03 12.73
C GLU A 75 14.99 -2.72 12.66
N ILE A 76 14.53 -2.20 13.80
CA ILE A 76 13.82 -0.92 13.85
C ILE A 76 14.79 0.21 13.43
N LYS A 77 14.38 1.00 12.43
CA LYS A 77 15.15 2.15 11.95
C LYS A 77 15.46 3.13 13.10
N GLN A 78 16.73 3.53 13.19
CA GLN A 78 17.22 4.56 14.12
C GLN A 78 16.43 5.88 13.98
N THR A 79 16.38 6.66 15.06
CA THR A 79 15.60 7.91 15.14
C THR A 79 16.02 8.97 14.14
N GLU A 80 17.30 9.02 13.82
CA GLU A 80 17.91 9.98 12.89
C GLU A 80 17.85 9.50 11.43
N ASN A 81 17.31 8.31 11.18
CA ASN A 81 17.21 7.77 9.83
C ASN A 81 16.33 8.69 8.97
N ARG A 82 16.92 9.26 7.91
CA ARG A 82 16.26 10.23 7.02
C ARG A 82 14.94 9.72 6.45
N ILE A 83 14.87 8.46 6.01
CA ILE A 83 13.65 7.87 5.46
C ILE A 83 12.58 7.73 6.54
N ARG A 84 12.96 7.30 7.76
CA ARG A 84 12.05 7.27 8.90
C ARG A 84 11.48 8.66 9.19
N LEU A 85 12.33 9.68 9.25
CA LEU A 85 11.91 11.07 9.50
C LEU A 85 10.95 11.58 8.44
N MET A 86 11.22 11.33 7.15
CA MET A 86 10.31 11.69 6.07
C MET A 86 8.95 10.99 6.20
N ARG A 87 8.93 9.69 6.54
CA ARG A 87 7.70 8.90 6.70
C ARG A 87 6.87 9.30 7.91
N LEU A 88 7.40 10.07 8.85
CA LEU A 88 6.58 10.65 9.94
C LEU A 88 5.46 11.55 9.41
N ALA A 89 5.59 12.08 8.19
CA ALA A 89 4.53 12.84 7.52
C ALA A 89 3.24 12.03 7.33
N ASN A 90 3.32 10.69 7.23
CA ASN A 90 2.13 9.83 7.10
C ASN A 90 1.25 9.84 8.36
N ARG A 91 1.69 10.45 9.47
CA ARG A 91 0.88 10.67 10.67
C ARG A 91 -0.06 11.86 10.57
N LEU A 92 0.15 12.72 9.57
CA LEU A 92 -0.71 13.88 9.32
C LEU A 92 -1.93 13.45 8.50
N TRP A 93 -3.03 14.21 8.59
CA TRP A 93 -4.15 14.03 7.67
C TRP A 93 -3.72 14.34 6.25
N HIS A 94 -3.92 13.40 5.33
CA HIS A 94 -3.58 13.55 3.93
C HIS A 94 -4.46 12.67 3.04
N THR A 95 -4.41 12.95 1.74
CA THR A 95 -4.87 12.06 0.67
C THR A 95 -3.67 11.75 -0.21
N ASP A 96 -3.46 10.48 -0.51
CA ASP A 96 -2.29 10.00 -1.23
C ASP A 96 -2.18 10.64 -2.62
N SER A 97 -0.92 10.92 -3.01
CA SER A 97 -0.57 11.42 -4.33
C SER A 97 -1.29 12.70 -4.79
N THR A 98 -1.88 13.49 -3.88
CA THR A 98 -2.52 14.78 -4.21
C THR A 98 -1.56 15.82 -4.81
N PHE A 99 -0.26 15.63 -4.64
CA PHE A 99 0.79 16.45 -5.25
C PHE A 99 1.08 16.10 -6.71
N LYS A 100 0.55 14.99 -7.25
CA LYS A 100 0.73 14.58 -8.65
C LYS A 100 -0.33 15.23 -9.55
N HIS A 101 0.01 15.42 -10.83
CA HIS A 101 -0.94 15.94 -11.82
C HIS A 101 -2.17 15.03 -11.97
N VAL A 102 -1.95 13.71 -11.99
CA VAL A 102 -3.00 12.70 -11.88
C VAL A 102 -2.88 12.10 -10.47
N PRO A 103 -3.78 12.46 -9.53
CA PRO A 103 -3.74 11.94 -8.17
C PRO A 103 -4.22 10.50 -8.09
N ALA A 104 -3.90 9.82 -6.98
CA ALA A 104 -4.36 8.46 -6.75
C ALA A 104 -5.88 8.43 -6.59
N LYS A 105 -6.52 7.44 -7.24
CA LYS A 105 -7.96 7.20 -7.11
C LYS A 105 -8.28 6.36 -5.86
N ILE A 106 -7.45 5.34 -5.59
CA ILE A 106 -7.64 4.34 -4.53
C ILE A 106 -6.27 3.97 -3.97
N SER A 107 -6.16 3.90 -2.65
CA SER A 107 -5.03 3.30 -1.96
C SER A 107 -5.42 1.94 -1.40
N MET A 108 -4.56 0.93 -1.58
CA MET A 108 -4.75 -0.40 -1.01
C MET A 108 -3.63 -0.72 -0.04
N LEU A 109 -3.97 -0.85 1.24
CA LEU A 109 -3.02 -1.18 2.30
C LEU A 109 -3.21 -2.64 2.71
N TYR A 110 -2.13 -3.42 2.62
CA TYR A 110 -2.11 -4.81 3.06
C TYR A 110 -1.17 -4.98 4.26
N GLY A 111 -1.75 -5.14 5.45
CA GLY A 111 -1.01 -5.34 6.69
C GLY A 111 -0.35 -6.71 6.74
N ARG A 112 0.99 -6.75 6.71
CA ARG A 112 1.79 -7.99 6.83
C ARG A 112 2.16 -8.30 8.28
N GLU A 113 2.49 -7.25 9.04
CA GLU A 113 2.73 -7.29 10.48
C GLU A 113 2.07 -6.07 11.10
N ILE A 114 1.52 -6.26 12.29
CA ILE A 114 0.84 -5.21 13.05
C ILE A 114 1.66 -4.95 14.31
N ALA A 115 1.99 -3.69 14.55
CA ALA A 115 2.67 -3.30 15.78
C ALA A 115 1.79 -3.65 16.99
N PRO A 116 2.37 -4.20 18.09
CA PRO A 116 1.58 -4.59 19.25
C PRO A 116 0.97 -3.41 20.01
N ILE A 117 1.49 -2.19 19.78
CA ILE A 117 1.05 -0.96 20.43
C ILE A 117 1.00 0.16 19.38
N GLY A 118 -0.15 0.84 19.32
CA GLY A 118 -0.37 1.96 18.39
C GLY A 118 -0.58 1.51 16.95
N GLY A 119 -0.32 2.45 16.03
CA GLY A 119 -0.61 2.37 14.59
C GLY A 119 -0.73 3.77 14.04
#